data_AF-A0A099LLP3-F1
#
_entry.id   AF-A0A099LLP3-F1
#
_cell.length_a   1.000
_cell.length_b   1.000
_cell.length_c   1.000
_cell.angle_alpha   90.00
_cell.angle_beta   90.00
_cell.angle_gamma   90.00
#
_symmetry.space_group_name_H-M   'P 1'
#
loop_
_entity.id
_entity.type
_entity.pdbx_description
1 polymer ?
#
loop_
_entity_poly.entity_id
_entity_poly.type
_entity_poly.pdbx_seq_one_letter_code
_entity_poly.pdbx_strand_id
1 'polypeptide(L)'
;MDFRVAKMTDLDALNRLEKELFTGDRIAPRQMKRFIQSEHAVLLVADSGQQLAGYALLLFHQGTQLSRLYSIAVRPDFRGQKIAQSLIELCERSAIEQGFTTLRLEVREDNTAAINLYQKLGYKTFKLLIHYYDDLCDGIRMQKRLAHYGPKTLLPMPLYVQTTPFTCGAACLLMAFAHHTPEFTPSRKEELQLWREATTIFMAAGHGGCSGHGLALAAARRGYHVELWSHAKSTPFIDSVRDENKKQVIEIVHQDFCQQLQEFDVSMIEAPPSQMQLEQWVSEGASVLLLISTYRFNGSKEPHWVLLSGMSERFFFIHDPHAESEQDAIASAHVTVSKKALSQIIGFGKQKHTACVVIKPGCVPRK
;
A
#
# COMPACT_ATOMS: atom_id res chain seq x y z
N MET A 1 -33.64 -10.67 -1.25
CA MET A 1 -32.57 -10.22 -2.17
C MET A 1 -31.27 -10.57 -1.52
N ASP A 2 -30.60 -11.59 -2.04
CA ASP A 2 -29.25 -11.97 -1.66
C ASP A 2 -28.24 -11.27 -2.59
N PHE A 3 -27.06 -10.93 -2.08
CA PHE A 3 -26.00 -10.31 -2.86
C PHE A 3 -24.69 -11.06 -2.64
N ARG A 4 -24.19 -11.67 -3.72
CA ARG A 4 -23.08 -12.62 -3.64
C ARG A 4 -22.18 -12.56 -4.86
N VAL A 5 -20.97 -13.12 -4.74
CA VAL A 5 -20.12 -13.39 -5.90
C VAL A 5 -20.79 -14.44 -6.79
N ALA A 6 -20.71 -14.22 -8.11
CA ALA A 6 -21.22 -15.15 -9.11
C ALA A 6 -20.44 -16.47 -9.10
N LYS A 7 -21.16 -17.57 -9.32
CA LYS A 7 -20.64 -18.93 -9.44
C LYS A 7 -20.79 -19.38 -10.89
N MET A 8 -20.07 -20.44 -11.27
CA MET A 8 -20.21 -21.04 -12.61
C MET A 8 -21.64 -21.50 -12.95
N THR A 9 -22.46 -21.81 -11.94
CA THR A 9 -23.88 -22.14 -12.09
C THR A 9 -24.75 -20.96 -12.50
N ASP A 10 -24.30 -19.71 -12.29
CA ASP A 10 -25.04 -18.51 -12.67
C ASP A 10 -24.84 -18.12 -14.14
N LEU A 11 -23.87 -18.73 -14.84
CA LEU A 11 -23.42 -18.32 -16.18
C LEU A 11 -24.56 -18.20 -17.20
N ASP A 12 -25.46 -19.18 -17.24
CA ASP A 12 -26.59 -19.15 -18.19
C ASP A 12 -27.63 -18.08 -17.83
N ALA A 13 -27.85 -17.82 -16.55
CA ALA A 13 -28.73 -16.76 -16.08
C ALA A 13 -28.14 -15.37 -16.37
N LEU A 14 -26.83 -15.21 -16.17
CA LEU A 14 -26.06 -14.01 -16.52
C LEU A 14 -26.08 -13.74 -18.03
N ASN A 15 -25.84 -14.76 -18.86
CA ASN A 15 -25.87 -14.61 -20.32
C ASN A 15 -27.27 -14.25 -20.85
N ARG A 16 -28.35 -14.77 -20.23
CA ARG A 16 -29.72 -14.35 -20.53
C ARG A 16 -29.97 -12.90 -20.12
N LEU A 17 -29.62 -12.55 -18.88
CA LEU A 17 -29.78 -11.21 -18.32
C LEU A 17 -29.03 -10.15 -19.16
N GLU A 18 -27.80 -10.46 -19.60
CA GLU A 18 -27.00 -9.60 -20.49
C GLU A 18 -27.69 -9.34 -21.84
N LYS A 19 -28.20 -10.42 -22.46
CA LYS A 19 -28.91 -10.34 -23.74
C LYS A 19 -30.22 -9.55 -23.64
N GLU A 20 -30.90 -9.65 -22.50
CA GLU A 20 -32.18 -8.98 -22.23
C GLU A 20 -32.03 -7.49 -21.89
N LEU A 21 -30.97 -7.10 -21.17
CA LEU A 21 -30.84 -5.73 -20.64
C LEU A 21 -29.98 -4.77 -21.49
N PHE A 22 -29.16 -5.28 -22.39
CA PHE A 22 -28.32 -4.48 -23.28
C PHE A 22 -28.70 -4.67 -24.74
N THR A 23 -28.59 -3.61 -25.55
CA THR A 23 -28.86 -3.62 -27.00
C THR A 23 -27.56 -3.72 -27.83
N GLY A 24 -26.55 -2.92 -27.48
CA GLY A 24 -25.15 -2.99 -27.98
C GLY A 24 -24.16 -3.27 -26.84
N ASP A 25 -22.85 -3.17 -27.09
CA ASP A 25 -21.76 -3.26 -26.10
C ASP A 25 -21.80 -4.50 -25.15
N ARG A 26 -22.42 -5.60 -25.59
CA ARG A 26 -22.66 -6.80 -24.76
C ARG A 26 -21.39 -7.59 -24.45
N ILE A 27 -21.27 -8.07 -23.22
CA ILE A 27 -20.31 -9.09 -22.81
C ILE A 27 -20.63 -10.41 -23.51
N ALA A 28 -19.72 -10.90 -24.36
CA ALA A 28 -19.90 -12.18 -25.04
C ALA A 28 -19.91 -13.36 -24.03
N PRO A 29 -20.67 -14.45 -24.23
CA PRO A 29 -20.75 -15.57 -23.27
C PRO A 29 -19.40 -16.19 -22.89
N ARG A 30 -18.44 -16.21 -23.82
CA ARG A 30 -17.05 -16.65 -23.57
C ARG A 30 -16.30 -15.69 -22.62
N GLN A 31 -16.53 -14.39 -22.73
CA GLN A 31 -15.97 -13.38 -21.82
C GLN A 31 -16.64 -13.43 -20.45
N MET A 32 -17.97 -13.56 -20.40
CA MET A 32 -18.72 -13.72 -19.13
C MET A 32 -18.19 -14.91 -18.32
N LYS A 33 -18.05 -16.08 -18.96
CA LYS A 33 -17.40 -17.25 -18.35
C LYS A 33 -16.00 -16.94 -17.83
N ARG A 34 -15.16 -16.26 -18.62
CA ARG A 34 -13.80 -15.88 -18.21
C ARG A 34 -13.81 -14.94 -16.99
N PHE A 35 -14.76 -14.02 -16.88
CA PHE A 35 -14.87 -13.11 -15.73
C PHE A 35 -15.27 -13.84 -14.45
N ILE A 36 -16.18 -14.82 -14.50
CA ILE A 36 -16.52 -15.68 -13.34
C ILE A 36 -15.29 -16.45 -12.83
N GLN A 37 -14.36 -16.81 -13.71
CA GLN A 37 -13.18 -17.63 -13.40
C GLN A 37 -11.88 -16.82 -13.16
N SER A 38 -11.92 -15.48 -13.14
CA SER A 38 -10.71 -14.65 -13.12
C SER A 38 -10.36 -14.12 -11.73
N GLU A 39 -9.09 -14.23 -11.33
CA GLU A 39 -8.55 -13.53 -10.15
C GLU A 39 -8.42 -11.99 -10.34
N HIS A 40 -8.66 -11.49 -11.56
CA HIS A 40 -8.55 -10.06 -11.91
C HIS A 40 -9.92 -9.41 -12.15
N ALA A 41 -11.00 -10.12 -11.85
CA ALA A 41 -12.35 -9.62 -11.90
C ALA A 41 -13.16 -10.11 -10.70
N VAL A 42 -14.19 -9.36 -10.32
CA VAL A 42 -15.23 -9.79 -9.38
C VAL A 42 -16.57 -9.52 -10.05
N LEU A 43 -17.31 -10.59 -10.32
CA LEU A 43 -18.69 -10.52 -10.80
C LEU A 43 -19.63 -10.75 -9.62
N LEU A 44 -20.45 -9.76 -9.30
CA LEU A 44 -21.43 -9.77 -8.22
C LEU A 44 -22.83 -9.91 -8.82
N VAL A 45 -23.69 -10.66 -8.16
CA VAL A 45 -25.09 -10.85 -8.54
C VAL A 45 -26.03 -10.46 -7.40
N ALA A 46 -27.18 -9.90 -7.77
CA ALA A 46 -28.33 -9.71 -6.90
C ALA A 46 -29.36 -10.80 -7.23
N ASP A 47 -29.58 -11.72 -6.28
CA ASP A 47 -30.40 -12.90 -6.44
C ASP A 47 -31.73 -12.74 -5.69
N SER A 48 -32.85 -12.90 -6.39
CA SER A 48 -34.18 -12.85 -5.77
C SER A 48 -34.61 -14.19 -5.15
N GLY A 49 -33.85 -15.27 -5.39
CA GLY A 49 -34.22 -16.66 -5.07
C GLY A 49 -35.01 -17.35 -6.19
N GLN A 50 -35.62 -16.59 -7.10
CA GLN A 50 -36.28 -17.10 -8.31
C GLN A 50 -35.49 -16.81 -9.59
N GLN A 51 -34.81 -15.65 -9.64
CA GLN A 51 -34.00 -15.22 -10.77
C GLN A 51 -32.99 -14.15 -10.35
N LEU A 52 -31.94 -13.97 -11.17
CA LEU A 52 -31.03 -12.83 -11.02
C LEU A 52 -31.76 -11.52 -11.34
N ALA A 53 -31.87 -10.66 -10.34
CA ALA A 53 -32.46 -9.33 -10.44
C ALA A 53 -31.47 -8.31 -11.03
N GLY A 54 -30.16 -8.57 -10.92
CA GLY A 54 -29.11 -7.72 -11.48
C GLY A 54 -27.72 -8.30 -11.28
N TYR A 55 -26.73 -7.65 -11.88
CA TYR A 55 -25.30 -7.97 -11.70
C TYR A 55 -24.43 -6.71 -11.77
N ALA A 56 -23.21 -6.79 -11.24
CA ALA A 56 -22.15 -5.82 -11.47
C ALA A 56 -20.80 -6.52 -11.68
N LEU A 57 -20.03 -6.07 -12.68
CA LEU A 57 -18.70 -6.59 -13.01
C LEU A 57 -17.64 -5.54 -12.68
N LEU A 58 -16.78 -5.88 -11.71
CA LEU A 58 -15.61 -5.11 -11.30
C LEU A 58 -14.34 -5.72 -11.90
N LEU A 59 -13.45 -4.90 -12.46
CA LEU A 59 -12.15 -5.31 -13.01
C LEU A 59 -10.99 -4.63 -12.26
N PHE A 60 -9.90 -5.38 -12.09
CA PHE A 60 -8.70 -4.94 -11.36
C PHE A 60 -7.55 -4.67 -12.32
N HIS A 61 -7.12 -3.40 -12.44
CA HIS A 61 -6.10 -3.01 -13.38
C HIS A 61 -4.70 -3.19 -12.78
N GLN A 62 -4.09 -4.36 -13.08
CA GLN A 62 -2.81 -4.80 -12.53
C GLN A 62 -1.70 -3.75 -12.71
N GLY A 63 -0.85 -3.60 -11.68
CA GLY A 63 0.21 -2.58 -11.67
C GLY A 63 -0.27 -1.15 -11.35
N THR A 64 -1.55 -0.95 -11.01
CA THR A 64 -2.10 0.35 -10.63
C THR A 64 -3.02 0.23 -9.41
N GLN A 65 -3.38 1.35 -8.77
CA GLN A 65 -4.42 1.40 -7.73
C GLN A 65 -5.84 1.61 -8.32
N LEU A 66 -6.02 1.48 -9.63
CA LEU A 66 -7.28 1.72 -10.34
C LEU A 66 -8.09 0.43 -10.55
N SER A 67 -9.32 0.44 -10.05
CA SER A 67 -10.35 -0.55 -10.36
C SER A 67 -11.41 0.06 -11.28
N ARG A 68 -12.10 -0.77 -12.08
CA ARG A 68 -13.12 -0.33 -13.04
C ARG A 68 -14.42 -1.08 -12.84
N LEU A 69 -15.52 -0.37 -12.57
CA LEU A 69 -16.87 -0.90 -12.71
C LEU A 69 -17.15 -0.95 -14.22
N TYR A 70 -17.02 -2.15 -14.79
CA TYR A 70 -17.00 -2.36 -16.23
C TYR A 70 -18.40 -2.52 -16.82
N SER A 71 -19.30 -3.19 -16.10
CA SER A 71 -20.72 -3.26 -16.43
C SER A 71 -21.56 -3.40 -15.17
N ILE A 72 -22.78 -2.89 -15.20
CA ILE A 72 -23.79 -3.04 -14.17
C ILE A 72 -25.18 -3.01 -14.79
N ALA A 73 -26.05 -3.94 -14.40
CA ALA A 73 -27.40 -4.04 -14.92
C ALA A 73 -28.39 -4.51 -13.85
N VAL A 74 -29.61 -3.96 -13.88
CA VAL A 74 -30.73 -4.35 -13.00
C VAL A 74 -32.00 -4.45 -13.85
N ARG A 75 -32.71 -5.58 -13.70
CA ARG A 75 -34.00 -5.84 -14.37
C ARG A 75 -35.00 -4.71 -14.09
N PRO A 76 -35.77 -4.24 -15.09
CA PRO A 76 -36.78 -3.20 -14.90
C PRO A 76 -37.71 -3.43 -13.70
N ASP A 77 -38.22 -4.65 -13.55
CA ASP A 77 -39.18 -5.06 -12.50
C ASP A 77 -38.61 -4.99 -11.07
N PHE A 78 -37.29 -4.88 -10.95
CA PHE A 78 -36.56 -4.80 -9.67
C PHE A 78 -35.92 -3.41 -9.43
N ARG A 79 -36.22 -2.43 -10.29
CA ARG A 79 -35.78 -1.03 -10.09
C ARG A 79 -36.51 -0.39 -8.91
N GLY A 80 -36.01 0.75 -8.43
CA GLY A 80 -36.50 1.42 -7.22
C GLY A 80 -36.06 0.77 -5.89
N GLN A 81 -35.74 -0.53 -5.89
CA GLN A 81 -35.35 -1.30 -4.70
C GLN A 81 -33.86 -1.13 -4.28
N LYS A 82 -33.21 -0.04 -4.70
CA LYS A 82 -31.76 0.27 -4.45
C LYS A 82 -30.74 -0.81 -4.86
N ILE A 83 -31.11 -1.85 -5.60
CA ILE A 83 -30.21 -2.96 -5.99
C ILE A 83 -28.92 -2.49 -6.67
N ALA A 84 -29.00 -1.54 -7.61
CA ALA A 84 -27.82 -0.97 -8.26
C ALA A 84 -26.89 -0.27 -7.26
N GLN A 85 -27.45 0.43 -6.26
CA GLN A 85 -26.69 1.07 -5.19
C GLN A 85 -25.92 0.02 -4.37
N SER A 86 -26.60 -1.04 -3.91
CA SER A 86 -25.99 -2.11 -3.12
C SER A 86 -24.93 -2.90 -3.90
N LEU A 87 -25.12 -3.10 -5.21
CA LEU A 87 -24.11 -3.68 -6.10
C LEU A 87 -22.87 -2.78 -6.22
N ILE A 88 -23.03 -1.46 -6.37
CA ILE A 88 -21.89 -0.52 -6.41
C ILE A 88 -21.17 -0.48 -5.06
N GLU A 89 -21.89 -0.45 -3.94
CA GLU A 89 -21.31 -0.50 -2.59
C GLU A 89 -20.57 -1.83 -2.30
N LEU A 90 -20.98 -2.93 -2.94
CA LEU A 90 -20.23 -4.19 -2.93
C LEU A 90 -18.99 -4.11 -3.83
N CYS A 91 -19.08 -3.51 -5.02
CA CYS A 91 -17.91 -3.27 -5.87
C CYS A 91 -16.87 -2.38 -5.19
N GLU A 92 -17.30 -1.32 -4.49
CA GLU A 92 -16.41 -0.46 -3.71
C GLU A 92 -15.72 -1.22 -2.57
N ARG A 93 -16.46 -2.06 -1.84
CA ARG A 93 -15.87 -2.94 -0.82
C ARG A 93 -14.90 -3.95 -1.41
N SER A 94 -15.26 -4.64 -2.50
CA SER A 94 -14.38 -5.59 -3.20
C SER A 94 -13.13 -4.92 -3.77
N ALA A 95 -13.21 -3.67 -4.24
CA ALA A 95 -12.06 -2.88 -4.67
C ALA A 95 -11.14 -2.55 -3.48
N ILE A 96 -11.69 -2.03 -2.38
CA ILE A 96 -10.94 -1.77 -1.14
C ILE A 96 -10.29 -3.06 -0.64
N GLU A 97 -11.02 -4.16 -0.57
CA GLU A 97 -10.56 -5.47 -0.10
C GLU A 97 -9.39 -6.07 -0.90
N GLN A 98 -9.25 -5.67 -2.17
CA GLN A 98 -8.18 -6.07 -3.09
C GLN A 98 -7.05 -5.01 -3.17
N GLY A 99 -7.14 -3.93 -2.40
CA GLY A 99 -6.12 -2.88 -2.30
C GLY A 99 -6.21 -1.77 -3.36
N PHE A 100 -7.36 -1.63 -4.02
CA PHE A 100 -7.60 -0.55 -4.99
C PHE A 100 -8.16 0.69 -4.28
N THR A 101 -7.56 1.85 -4.54
CA THR A 101 -7.88 3.13 -3.88
C THR A 101 -8.79 4.02 -4.72
N THR A 102 -9.01 3.66 -5.99
CA THR A 102 -9.87 4.40 -6.92
C THR A 102 -10.77 3.42 -7.69
N LEU A 103 -12.07 3.74 -7.77
CA LEU A 103 -13.02 3.07 -8.65
C LEU A 103 -13.47 4.05 -9.73
N ARG A 104 -13.35 3.64 -10.99
CA ARG A 104 -13.74 4.38 -12.19
C ARG A 104 -14.84 3.65 -12.96
N LEU A 105 -15.66 4.40 -13.65
CA LEU A 105 -16.72 3.90 -14.52
C LEU A 105 -16.89 4.80 -15.74
N GLU A 106 -17.60 4.28 -16.73
CA GLU A 106 -18.11 5.01 -17.89
C GLU A 106 -19.62 4.82 -17.94
N VAL A 107 -20.36 5.90 -18.20
CA VAL A 107 -21.81 5.90 -18.31
C VAL A 107 -22.23 6.73 -19.52
N ARG A 108 -23.25 6.30 -20.26
CA ARG A 108 -23.82 7.08 -21.37
C ARG A 108 -24.30 8.43 -20.87
N GLU A 109 -24.07 9.49 -21.65
CA GLU A 109 -24.52 10.84 -21.34
C GLU A 109 -26.05 10.92 -21.18
N ASP A 110 -26.80 10.16 -21.97
CA ASP A 110 -28.26 10.08 -21.90
C ASP A 110 -28.80 9.41 -20.61
N ASN A 111 -27.98 8.65 -19.88
CA ASN A 111 -28.41 7.85 -18.74
C ASN A 111 -28.44 8.66 -17.42
N THR A 112 -29.29 9.68 -17.42
CA THR A 112 -29.54 10.59 -16.29
C THR A 112 -29.80 9.84 -14.97
N ALA A 113 -30.47 8.69 -15.00
CA ALA A 113 -30.75 7.88 -13.81
C ALA A 113 -29.48 7.29 -13.18
N ALA A 114 -28.58 6.72 -13.99
CA ALA A 114 -27.30 6.18 -13.52
C ALA A 114 -26.34 7.31 -13.09
N ILE A 115 -26.25 8.39 -13.86
CA ILE A 115 -25.43 9.58 -13.51
C ILE A 115 -25.82 10.10 -12.12
N ASN A 116 -27.11 10.30 -11.85
CA ASN A 116 -27.60 10.75 -10.55
C ASN A 116 -27.30 9.76 -9.40
N LEU A 117 -27.31 8.45 -9.67
CA LEU A 117 -26.92 7.44 -8.69
C LEU A 117 -25.42 7.53 -8.37
N TYR A 118 -24.57 7.63 -9.37
CA TYR A 118 -23.12 7.74 -9.20
C TYR A 118 -22.74 9.05 -8.47
N GLN A 119 -23.36 10.18 -8.82
CA GLN A 119 -23.16 11.44 -8.10
C GLN A 119 -23.55 11.34 -6.61
N LYS A 120 -24.71 10.73 -6.30
CA LYS A 120 -25.15 10.48 -4.91
C LYS A 120 -24.19 9.58 -4.13
N LEU A 121 -23.53 8.63 -4.80
CA LEU A 121 -22.50 7.78 -4.22
C LEU A 121 -21.11 8.45 -4.14
N GLY A 122 -20.97 9.71 -4.56
CA GLY A 122 -19.73 10.49 -4.44
C GLY A 122 -18.77 10.35 -5.63
N TYR A 123 -19.21 9.78 -6.76
CA TYR A 123 -18.41 9.79 -8.00
C TYR A 123 -18.44 11.18 -8.62
N LYS A 124 -17.27 11.64 -9.08
CA LYS A 124 -17.11 12.91 -9.79
C LYS A 124 -16.85 12.66 -11.27
N THR A 125 -17.42 13.50 -12.13
CA THR A 125 -17.08 13.53 -13.56
C THR A 125 -15.60 13.84 -13.72
N PHE A 126 -14.92 13.05 -14.56
CA PHE A 126 -13.49 13.14 -14.82
C PHE A 126 -13.19 13.51 -16.27
N LYS A 127 -13.94 12.97 -17.24
CA LYS A 127 -13.72 13.24 -18.67
C LYS A 127 -14.98 12.90 -19.51
N LEU A 128 -15.28 13.71 -20.52
CA LEU A 128 -16.18 13.35 -21.63
C LEU A 128 -15.43 12.51 -22.67
N LEU A 129 -16.05 11.44 -23.14
CA LEU A 129 -15.54 10.50 -24.14
C LEU A 129 -16.44 10.60 -25.37
N ILE A 130 -15.97 11.33 -26.39
CA ILE A 130 -16.73 11.56 -27.62
C ILE A 130 -16.89 10.24 -28.39
N HIS A 131 -18.11 9.94 -28.84
CA HIS A 131 -18.50 8.75 -29.59
C HIS A 131 -17.98 7.45 -28.95
N TYR A 132 -18.25 7.27 -27.65
CA TYR A 132 -17.68 6.18 -26.87
C TYR A 132 -18.40 4.83 -27.03
N TYR A 133 -19.70 4.87 -27.27
CA TYR A 133 -20.55 3.68 -27.41
C TYR A 133 -20.76 3.30 -28.89
N ASP A 134 -21.18 2.05 -29.16
CA ASP A 134 -21.40 1.50 -30.51
C ASP A 134 -22.33 2.38 -31.40
N ASP A 135 -23.27 3.10 -30.79
CA ASP A 135 -24.23 4.00 -31.45
C ASP A 135 -23.77 5.46 -31.56
N LEU A 136 -22.46 5.71 -31.38
CA LEU A 136 -21.82 7.03 -31.34
C LEU A 136 -22.28 7.94 -30.19
N CYS A 137 -23.00 7.40 -29.19
CA CYS A 137 -23.32 8.17 -27.98
C CYS A 137 -22.05 8.47 -27.17
N ASP A 138 -22.01 9.68 -26.58
CA ASP A 138 -20.92 10.12 -25.72
C ASP A 138 -20.96 9.43 -24.34
N GLY A 139 -19.77 9.15 -23.82
CA GLY A 139 -19.58 8.54 -22.51
C GLY A 139 -19.02 9.52 -21.48
N ILE A 140 -19.67 9.63 -20.33
CA ILE A 140 -19.14 10.34 -19.17
C ILE A 140 -18.29 9.36 -18.37
N ARG A 141 -16.97 9.59 -18.33
CA ARG A 141 -16.06 8.91 -17.39
C ARG A 141 -16.18 9.57 -16.02
N MET A 142 -16.53 8.78 -15.01
CA MET A 142 -16.61 9.20 -13.61
C MET A 142 -15.66 8.39 -12.74
N GLN A 143 -15.22 8.95 -11.61
CA GLN A 143 -14.40 8.22 -10.64
C GLN A 143 -14.65 8.67 -9.20
N LYS A 144 -14.37 7.77 -8.26
CA LYS A 144 -14.42 7.98 -6.82
C LYS A 144 -13.11 7.48 -6.21
N ARG A 145 -12.47 8.30 -5.37
CA ARG A 145 -11.40 7.84 -4.48
C ARG A 145 -12.07 7.12 -3.31
N LEU A 146 -11.72 5.86 -3.13
CA LEU A 146 -12.28 5.01 -2.08
C LEU A 146 -11.57 5.34 -0.77
N ALA A 147 -12.33 5.77 0.23
CA ALA A 147 -11.81 5.91 1.58
C ALA A 147 -11.69 4.51 2.20
N HIS A 148 -10.50 4.16 2.69
CA HIS A 148 -10.37 2.99 3.54
C HIS A 148 -11.11 3.26 4.86
N TYR A 149 -11.78 2.25 5.42
CA TYR A 149 -12.00 2.22 6.86
C TYR A 149 -10.63 2.35 7.52
N GLY A 150 -10.48 3.34 8.40
CA GLY A 150 -9.17 3.73 8.93
C GLY A 150 -8.47 2.60 9.70
N PRO A 151 -7.20 2.79 10.07
CA PRO A 151 -6.46 1.84 10.90
C PRO A 151 -7.27 1.41 12.12
N LYS A 152 -7.41 0.10 12.31
CA LYS A 152 -7.99 -0.49 13.54
C LYS A 152 -7.03 -0.25 14.72
N THR A 153 -5.73 -0.29 14.44
CA THR A 153 -4.67 0.10 15.35
C THR A 153 -3.86 1.19 14.66
N LEU A 154 -3.77 2.37 15.28
CA LEU A 154 -2.93 3.49 14.82
C LEU A 154 -1.94 3.83 15.92
N LEU A 155 -0.68 4.03 15.54
CA LEU A 155 0.36 4.50 16.44
C LEU A 155 0.39 6.03 16.42
N PRO A 156 0.38 6.73 17.58
CA PRO A 156 0.37 8.20 17.67
C PRO A 156 1.74 8.84 17.36
N MET A 157 2.39 8.38 16.29
CA MET A 157 3.64 8.94 15.79
C MET A 157 3.38 10.15 14.86
N PRO A 158 4.16 11.24 14.94
CA PRO A 158 4.07 12.32 13.97
C PRO A 158 4.72 11.91 12.64
N LEU A 159 4.22 12.44 11.52
CA LEU A 159 4.97 12.39 10.26
C LEU A 159 6.10 13.43 10.31
N TYR A 160 7.33 12.99 10.04
CA TYR A 160 8.47 13.86 9.76
C TYR A 160 8.97 13.59 8.34
N VAL A 161 8.80 14.57 7.45
CA VAL A 161 9.32 14.52 6.08
C VAL A 161 10.81 14.86 6.11
N GLN A 162 11.62 14.02 5.46
CA GLN A 162 13.06 14.17 5.39
C GLN A 162 13.47 15.47 4.69
N THR A 163 14.51 16.15 5.19
CA THR A 163 14.98 17.44 4.65
C THR A 163 16.15 17.31 3.68
N THR A 164 16.58 16.08 3.38
CA THR A 164 17.55 15.77 2.31
C THR A 164 17.14 14.49 1.55
N PRO A 165 17.68 14.23 0.34
CA PRO A 165 17.36 13.03 -0.42
C PRO A 165 17.83 11.69 0.19
N PHE A 166 18.64 11.71 1.27
CA PHE A 166 19.44 10.56 1.73
C PHE A 166 19.23 10.19 3.20
N THR A 167 18.29 10.86 3.89
CA THR A 167 18.05 10.75 5.34
C THR A 167 16.83 9.91 5.72
N CYS A 168 16.19 9.18 4.80
CA CYS A 168 14.95 8.41 5.05
C CYS A 168 14.99 7.54 6.32
N GLY A 169 16.09 6.81 6.55
CA GLY A 169 16.26 5.99 7.77
C GLY A 169 16.35 6.82 9.05
N ALA A 170 17.03 7.96 9.01
CA ALA A 170 17.14 8.89 10.13
C ALA A 170 15.80 9.58 10.44
N ALA A 171 15.05 9.99 9.41
CA ALA A 171 13.69 10.51 9.53
C ALA A 171 12.74 9.47 10.17
N CYS A 172 12.84 8.20 9.76
CA CYS A 172 12.10 7.10 10.40
C CYS A 172 12.45 6.93 11.90
N LEU A 173 13.73 7.08 12.29
CA LEU A 173 14.11 7.06 13.70
C LEU A 173 13.55 8.26 14.47
N LEU A 174 13.54 9.46 13.90
CA LEU A 174 12.95 10.65 14.54
C LEU A 174 11.46 10.46 14.85
N MET A 175 10.69 9.93 13.90
CA MET A 175 9.27 9.62 14.09
C MET A 175 9.06 8.56 15.19
N ALA A 176 9.92 7.53 15.24
CA ALA A 176 9.89 6.51 16.28
C ALA A 176 10.25 7.07 17.67
N PHE A 177 11.26 7.95 17.77
CA PHE A 177 11.63 8.59 19.03
C PHE A 177 10.54 9.53 19.56
N ALA A 178 9.87 10.28 18.69
CA ALA A 178 8.74 11.14 19.07
C ALA A 178 7.53 10.35 19.58
N HIS A 179 7.32 9.12 19.05
CA HIS A 179 6.28 8.20 19.52
C HIS A 179 6.59 7.60 20.90
N HIS A 180 7.85 7.23 21.16
CA HIS A 180 8.25 6.63 22.44
C HIS A 180 8.59 7.67 23.54
N THR A 181 8.98 8.89 23.17
CA THR A 181 9.35 9.98 24.08
C THR A 181 8.52 11.24 23.76
N PRO A 182 7.39 11.50 24.46
CA PRO A 182 6.49 12.60 24.13
C PRO A 182 7.08 14.02 24.19
N GLU A 183 8.17 14.22 24.93
CA GLU A 183 8.91 15.51 24.97
C GLU A 183 9.89 15.69 23.79
N PHE A 184 10.17 14.62 23.03
CA PHE A 184 11.11 14.67 21.90
C PHE A 184 10.45 15.33 20.69
N THR A 185 11.01 16.48 20.27
CA THR A 185 10.55 17.22 19.08
C THR A 185 11.53 17.03 17.93
N PRO A 186 11.19 16.27 16.88
CA PRO A 186 12.05 16.05 15.72
C PRO A 186 12.59 17.34 15.10
N SER A 187 13.90 17.38 14.86
CA SER A 187 14.55 18.51 14.19
C SER A 187 15.51 18.09 13.07
N ARG A 188 15.70 18.99 12.10
CA ARG A 188 16.69 18.86 11.02
C ARG A 188 18.12 18.67 11.54
N LYS A 189 18.43 19.21 12.71
CA LYS A 189 19.73 19.00 13.37
C LYS A 189 19.89 17.53 13.73
N GLU A 190 18.90 16.93 14.38
CA GLU A 190 18.95 15.52 14.82
C GLU A 190 18.85 14.56 13.65
N GLU A 191 18.09 14.88 12.61
CA GLU A 191 18.04 14.14 11.34
C GLU A 191 19.46 13.93 10.77
N LEU A 192 20.23 15.02 10.69
CA LEU A 192 21.60 14.97 10.18
C LEU A 192 22.58 14.29 11.15
N GLN A 193 22.38 14.38 12.47
CA GLN A 193 23.22 13.63 13.42
C GLN A 193 22.96 12.12 13.34
N LEU A 194 21.68 11.70 13.36
CA LEU A 194 21.30 10.30 13.20
C LEU A 194 21.80 9.72 11.89
N TRP A 195 21.73 10.48 10.81
CA TRP A 195 22.32 10.08 9.53
C TRP A 195 23.84 9.90 9.63
N ARG A 196 24.58 10.83 10.25
CA ARG A 196 26.05 10.69 10.46
C ARG A 196 26.40 9.46 11.30
N GLU A 197 25.54 9.07 12.25
CA GLU A 197 25.75 7.92 13.11
C GLU A 197 25.35 6.58 12.47
N ALA A 198 24.39 6.57 11.52
CA ALA A 198 23.81 5.35 10.95
C ALA A 198 24.20 5.07 9.48
N THR A 199 24.88 6.00 8.81
CA THR A 199 25.32 5.86 7.42
C THR A 199 26.45 4.84 7.27
N THR A 200 26.34 3.94 6.29
CA THR A 200 27.44 3.01 5.92
C THR A 200 28.40 3.59 4.89
N ILE A 201 28.35 4.90 4.62
CA ILE A 201 29.19 5.57 3.59
C ILE A 201 29.01 4.94 2.19
N PHE A 202 27.75 4.70 1.81
CA PHE A 202 27.31 4.60 0.41
C PHE A 202 27.60 5.98 -0.28
N MET A 203 27.81 6.20 -1.59
CA MET A 203 27.38 5.52 -2.82
C MET A 203 28.48 5.39 -3.91
N ALA A 204 28.14 4.71 -5.01
CA ALA A 204 28.87 4.79 -6.28
C ALA A 204 28.99 6.25 -6.80
N ALA A 205 27.91 7.03 -6.70
CA ALA A 205 27.87 8.50 -6.77
C ALA A 205 26.67 9.00 -5.92
N GLY A 206 26.81 10.13 -5.22
CA GLY A 206 25.78 10.66 -4.30
C GLY A 206 26.15 10.55 -2.80
N HIS A 207 25.21 10.91 -1.93
CA HIS A 207 25.35 10.84 -0.47
C HIS A 207 24.83 9.49 0.06
N GLY A 208 25.47 8.94 1.08
CA GLY A 208 25.15 7.60 1.59
C GLY A 208 23.81 7.48 2.31
N GLY A 209 23.22 6.28 2.29
CA GLY A 209 22.04 5.92 3.08
C GLY A 209 22.41 5.18 4.38
N CYS A 210 21.41 5.00 5.24
CA CYS A 210 21.57 4.31 6.52
C CYS A 210 21.37 2.78 6.38
N SER A 211 22.14 1.99 7.13
CA SER A 211 21.93 0.53 7.23
C SER A 211 21.09 0.17 8.46
N GLY A 212 20.51 -1.03 8.48
CA GLY A 212 19.78 -1.52 9.66
C GLY A 212 20.65 -1.58 10.92
N HIS A 213 21.91 -1.98 10.78
CA HIS A 213 22.89 -2.03 11.87
C HIS A 213 23.20 -0.62 12.41
N GLY A 214 23.46 0.35 11.51
CA GLY A 214 23.72 1.73 11.91
C GLY A 214 22.50 2.39 12.58
N LEU A 215 21.29 2.16 12.06
CA LEU A 215 20.05 2.67 12.68
C LEU A 215 19.79 2.02 14.05
N ALA A 216 20.00 0.71 14.18
CA ALA A 216 19.86 0.00 15.43
C ALA A 216 20.86 0.52 16.49
N LEU A 217 22.12 0.73 16.11
CA LEU A 217 23.14 1.28 17.01
C LEU A 217 22.82 2.73 17.43
N ALA A 218 22.37 3.58 16.50
CA ALA A 218 21.99 4.95 16.80
C ALA A 218 20.80 5.02 17.79
N ALA A 219 19.85 4.08 17.71
CA ALA A 219 18.76 3.95 18.69
C ALA A 219 19.25 3.37 20.02
N ALA A 220 20.07 2.31 20.02
CA ALA A 220 20.59 1.67 21.23
C ALA A 220 21.49 2.61 22.05
N ARG A 221 22.34 3.42 21.40
CA ARG A 221 23.12 4.51 22.03
C ARG A 221 22.28 5.55 22.74
N ARG A 222 21.00 5.68 22.38
CA ARG A 222 20.02 6.57 23.03
C ARG A 222 19.18 5.84 24.08
N GLY A 223 19.56 4.63 24.48
CA GLY A 223 18.90 3.87 25.56
C GLY A 223 17.56 3.24 25.19
N TYR A 224 17.24 3.12 23.89
CA TYR A 224 16.06 2.37 23.44
C TYR A 224 16.36 0.87 23.38
N HIS A 225 15.41 0.01 23.77
CA HIS A 225 15.49 -1.43 23.50
C HIS A 225 15.15 -1.70 22.03
N VAL A 226 16.09 -2.33 21.32
CA VAL A 226 16.05 -2.53 19.87
C VAL A 226 16.11 -4.01 19.53
N GLU A 227 15.25 -4.44 18.60
CA GLU A 227 15.48 -5.68 17.82
C GLU A 227 15.89 -5.32 16.40
N LEU A 228 16.93 -5.98 15.88
CA LEU A 228 17.35 -5.90 14.49
C LEU A 228 17.07 -7.24 13.80
N TRP A 229 16.07 -7.25 12.93
CA TRP A 229 15.75 -8.38 12.06
C TRP A 229 16.37 -8.13 10.70
N SER A 230 17.39 -8.90 10.32
CA SER A 230 18.03 -8.72 9.02
C SER A 230 18.44 -10.05 8.40
N HIS A 231 18.36 -10.15 7.08
CA HIS A 231 18.88 -11.30 6.34
C HIS A 231 19.80 -10.79 5.24
N ALA A 232 21.06 -11.23 5.26
CA ALA A 232 22.09 -10.80 4.32
C ALA A 232 23.15 -11.90 4.18
N LYS A 233 23.55 -12.24 2.95
CA LYS A 233 24.68 -13.16 2.72
C LYS A 233 26.03 -12.45 2.60
N SER A 234 26.02 -11.12 2.68
CA SER A 234 27.17 -10.23 2.54
C SER A 234 26.83 -8.86 3.15
N THR A 235 27.84 -8.02 3.33
CA THR A 235 27.74 -6.64 3.78
C THR A 235 26.59 -5.88 3.08
N PRO A 236 25.71 -5.17 3.81
CA PRO A 236 24.60 -4.43 3.23
C PRO A 236 25.05 -3.50 2.08
N PHE A 237 24.27 -3.52 0.99
CA PHE A 237 24.46 -2.71 -0.22
C PHE A 237 25.74 -2.95 -1.06
N ILE A 238 26.65 -3.84 -0.64
CA ILE A 238 27.96 -4.05 -1.31
C ILE A 238 27.84 -4.39 -2.81
N ASP A 239 26.85 -5.20 -3.20
CA ASP A 239 26.54 -5.58 -4.59
C ASP A 239 26.29 -4.40 -5.55
N SER A 240 25.95 -3.22 -5.02
CA SER A 240 25.68 -2.02 -5.81
C SER A 240 26.94 -1.20 -6.11
N VAL A 241 28.07 -1.54 -5.49
CA VAL A 241 29.34 -0.83 -5.59
C VAL A 241 30.32 -1.61 -6.48
N ARG A 242 30.89 -0.93 -7.47
CA ARG A 242 31.85 -1.53 -8.42
C ARG A 242 33.31 -1.26 -8.09
N ASP A 243 33.56 -0.25 -7.26
CA ASP A 243 34.91 0.15 -6.85
C ASP A 243 35.32 -0.62 -5.61
N GLU A 244 36.44 -1.35 -5.67
CA GLU A 244 36.87 -2.24 -4.58
C GLU A 244 37.31 -1.48 -3.32
N ASN A 245 37.88 -0.29 -3.45
CA ASN A 245 38.24 0.54 -2.29
C ASN A 245 36.97 1.02 -1.57
N LYS A 246 35.96 1.47 -2.32
CA LYS A 246 34.64 1.79 -1.76
C LYS A 246 33.98 0.60 -1.07
N LYS A 247 34.11 -0.62 -1.61
CA LYS A 247 33.61 -1.83 -0.92
C LYS A 247 34.33 -2.05 0.41
N GLN A 248 35.67 -1.98 0.43
CA GLN A 248 36.47 -2.14 1.65
C GLN A 248 36.06 -1.13 2.73
N VAL A 249 35.84 0.14 2.36
CA VAL A 249 35.33 1.17 3.30
C VAL A 249 33.96 0.77 3.88
N ILE A 250 33.03 0.30 3.04
CA ILE A 250 31.69 -0.13 3.50
C ILE A 250 31.79 -1.38 4.39
N GLU A 251 32.69 -2.32 4.07
CA GLU A 251 32.95 -3.51 4.91
C GLU A 251 33.53 -3.15 6.27
N ILE A 252 34.52 -2.24 6.33
CA ILE A 252 35.09 -1.75 7.59
C ILE A 252 34.02 -1.06 8.44
N VAL A 253 33.24 -0.14 7.87
CA VAL A 253 32.16 0.56 8.59
C VAL A 253 31.06 -0.40 9.04
N HIS A 254 30.73 -1.42 8.24
CA HIS A 254 29.76 -2.44 8.65
C HIS A 254 30.29 -3.33 9.79
N GLN A 255 31.54 -3.76 9.72
CA GLN A 255 32.18 -4.56 10.78
C GLN A 255 32.27 -3.76 12.09
N ASP A 256 32.60 -2.47 12.02
CA ASP A 256 32.60 -1.54 13.14
C ASP A 256 31.20 -1.40 13.78
N PHE A 257 30.15 -1.24 12.97
CA PHE A 257 28.76 -1.28 13.49
C PHE A 257 28.42 -2.60 14.17
N CYS A 258 28.79 -3.74 13.58
CA CYS A 258 28.55 -5.07 14.16
C CYS A 258 29.32 -5.30 15.46
N GLN A 259 30.55 -4.78 15.57
CA GLN A 259 31.35 -4.85 16.79
C GLN A 259 30.73 -3.99 17.89
N GLN A 260 30.41 -2.73 17.61
CA GLN A 260 29.84 -1.82 18.61
C GLN A 260 28.46 -2.27 19.08
N LEU A 261 27.65 -2.92 18.23
CA LEU A 261 26.37 -3.51 18.64
C LEU A 261 26.52 -4.61 19.70
N GLN A 262 27.69 -5.22 19.87
CA GLN A 262 27.95 -6.19 20.95
C GLN A 262 28.05 -5.54 22.34
N GLU A 263 28.26 -4.22 22.41
CA GLU A 263 28.30 -3.45 23.65
C GLU A 263 26.91 -3.05 24.15
N PHE A 264 25.86 -3.27 23.34
CA PHE A 264 24.48 -2.92 23.63
C PHE A 264 23.57 -4.16 23.70
N ASP A 265 22.52 -4.08 24.49
CA ASP A 265 21.46 -5.10 24.56
C ASP A 265 20.52 -5.00 23.34
N VAL A 266 21.04 -5.38 22.17
CA VAL A 266 20.31 -5.40 20.89
C VAL A 266 20.11 -6.85 20.45
N SER A 267 18.84 -7.28 20.38
CA SER A 267 18.50 -8.61 19.87
C SER A 267 18.66 -8.64 18.35
N MET A 268 19.64 -9.39 17.84
CA MET A 268 19.88 -9.58 16.41
C MET A 268 19.28 -10.91 15.92
N ILE A 269 18.37 -10.87 14.95
CA ILE A 269 17.67 -12.03 14.40
C ILE A 269 17.98 -12.14 12.90
N GLU A 270 18.55 -13.27 12.46
CA GLU A 270 18.96 -13.48 11.06
C GLU A 270 17.83 -13.95 10.13
N ALA A 271 16.67 -13.29 10.20
CA ALA A 271 15.48 -13.62 9.41
C ALA A 271 14.67 -12.38 9.01
N PRO A 272 13.91 -12.43 7.91
CA PRO A 272 12.85 -11.46 7.67
C PRO A 272 11.69 -11.67 8.67
N PRO A 273 11.06 -10.60 9.18
CA PRO A 273 9.89 -10.73 10.05
C PRO A 273 8.70 -11.33 9.31
N SER A 274 7.91 -12.16 10.01
CA SER A 274 6.65 -12.67 9.46
C SER A 274 5.55 -11.59 9.49
N GLN A 275 4.51 -11.75 8.66
CA GLN A 275 3.35 -10.83 8.69
C GLN A 275 2.73 -10.79 10.09
N MET A 276 2.57 -11.94 10.74
CA MET A 276 2.03 -12.06 12.10
C MET A 276 2.90 -11.29 13.12
N GLN A 277 4.22 -11.31 12.94
CA GLN A 277 5.15 -10.58 13.82
C GLN A 277 5.00 -9.06 13.68
N LEU A 278 4.84 -8.56 12.45
CA LEU A 278 4.57 -7.14 12.18
C LEU A 278 3.23 -6.70 12.80
N GLU A 279 2.18 -7.53 12.69
CA GLU A 279 0.87 -7.27 13.31
C GLU A 279 0.94 -7.25 14.85
N GLN A 280 1.72 -8.15 15.43
CA GLN A 280 1.98 -8.18 16.87
C GLN A 280 2.68 -6.90 17.35
N TRP A 281 3.78 -6.50 16.72
CA TRP A 281 4.51 -5.29 17.12
C TRP A 281 3.68 -4.01 17.02
N VAL A 282 2.89 -3.86 15.94
CA VAL A 282 1.96 -2.72 15.81
C VAL A 282 0.86 -2.78 16.88
N SER A 283 0.41 -3.96 17.30
CA SER A 283 -0.54 -4.12 18.41
C SER A 283 0.07 -3.78 19.78
N GLU A 284 1.34 -4.08 19.98
CA GLU A 284 2.10 -3.81 21.21
C GLU A 284 2.51 -2.33 21.34
N GLY A 285 2.39 -1.53 20.27
CA GLY A 285 2.81 -0.13 20.26
C GLY A 285 4.29 0.08 19.94
N ALA A 286 4.98 -0.93 19.39
CA ALA A 286 6.35 -0.83 18.94
C ALA A 286 6.48 -0.05 17.61
N SER A 287 7.56 0.70 17.44
CA SER A 287 7.88 1.37 16.17
C SER A 287 8.67 0.42 15.27
N VAL A 288 8.16 0.17 14.05
CA VAL A 288 8.74 -0.82 13.13
C VAL A 288 9.21 -0.14 11.83
N LEU A 289 10.52 0.05 11.71
CA LEU A 289 11.18 0.61 10.53
C LEU A 289 11.50 -0.52 9.56
N LEU A 290 11.10 -0.39 8.30
CA LEU A 290 11.28 -1.40 7.25
C LEU A 290 12.11 -0.88 6.07
N LEU A 291 13.10 -1.66 5.66
CA LEU A 291 13.81 -1.47 4.40
C LEU A 291 13.02 -2.12 3.25
N ILE A 292 12.50 -1.27 2.35
CA ILE A 292 11.74 -1.68 1.16
C ILE A 292 12.47 -1.33 -0.13
N SER A 293 12.05 -1.95 -1.22
CA SER A 293 12.45 -1.59 -2.59
C SER A 293 11.39 -0.69 -3.23
N THR A 294 11.80 0.49 -3.71
CA THR A 294 10.92 1.48 -4.36
C THR A 294 10.31 1.03 -5.68
N TYR A 295 10.75 -0.10 -6.25
CA TYR A 295 10.45 -0.56 -7.61
C TYR A 295 8.96 -0.64 -7.96
N ARG A 296 8.08 -0.88 -6.98
CA ARG A 296 6.62 -0.92 -7.22
C ARG A 296 5.91 0.43 -7.05
N PHE A 297 6.60 1.45 -6.54
CA PHE A 297 6.08 2.80 -6.36
C PHE A 297 6.53 3.74 -7.49
N ASN A 298 7.81 3.69 -7.88
CA ASN A 298 8.40 4.61 -8.87
C ASN A 298 9.17 3.91 -10.02
N GLY A 299 9.29 2.59 -10.01
CA GLY A 299 10.05 1.83 -11.03
C GLY A 299 11.58 1.85 -10.87
N SER A 300 12.15 2.63 -9.94
CA SER A 300 13.58 2.57 -9.58
C SER A 300 13.84 1.41 -8.62
N LYS A 301 15.03 0.79 -8.67
CA LYS A 301 15.43 -0.21 -7.67
C LYS A 301 16.36 0.45 -6.67
N GLU A 302 15.78 1.27 -5.80
CA GLU A 302 16.50 1.95 -4.73
C GLU A 302 16.05 1.44 -3.34
N PRO A 303 16.98 1.36 -2.38
CA PRO A 303 16.66 0.99 -1.01
C PRO A 303 16.05 2.19 -0.29
N HIS A 304 14.87 2.01 0.32
CA HIS A 304 14.17 3.08 1.02
C HIS A 304 13.65 2.62 2.38
N TRP A 305 13.69 3.52 3.37
CA TRP A 305 13.21 3.26 4.72
C TRP A 305 11.84 3.89 4.92
N VAL A 306 10.89 3.08 5.41
CA VAL A 306 9.55 3.51 5.79
C VAL A 306 9.22 3.04 7.21
N LEU A 307 8.26 3.68 7.86
CA LEU A 307 7.86 3.36 9.24
C LEU A 307 6.41 2.86 9.26
N LEU A 308 6.13 1.71 9.88
CA LEU A 308 4.74 1.28 10.10
C LEU A 308 4.05 2.22 11.11
N SER A 309 2.97 2.86 10.68
CA SER A 309 2.17 3.79 11.51
C SER A 309 0.82 3.21 11.94
N GLY A 310 0.40 2.07 11.39
CA GLY A 310 -0.79 1.37 11.85
C GLY A 310 -1.15 0.13 11.03
N MET A 311 -2.28 -0.48 11.36
CA MET A 311 -2.81 -1.62 10.61
C MET A 311 -4.35 -1.74 10.68
N SER A 312 -4.90 -2.50 9.75
CA SER A 312 -6.24 -3.07 9.78
C SER A 312 -6.18 -4.57 9.51
N GLU A 313 -7.32 -5.23 9.31
CA GLU A 313 -7.36 -6.67 9.03
C GLU A 313 -6.59 -7.05 7.76
N ARG A 314 -6.60 -6.21 6.71
CA ARG A 314 -5.97 -6.49 5.41
C ARG A 314 -4.82 -5.56 5.01
N PHE A 315 -4.60 -4.48 5.76
CA PHE A 315 -3.64 -3.43 5.41
C PHE A 315 -2.68 -3.12 6.54
N PHE A 316 -1.47 -2.72 6.17
CA PHE A 316 -0.62 -1.85 6.98
C PHE A 316 -0.73 -0.42 6.46
N PHE A 317 -0.55 0.53 7.37
CA PHE A 317 -0.42 1.95 7.06
C PHE A 317 1.03 2.33 7.37
N ILE A 318 1.67 3.07 6.47
CA ILE A 318 3.07 3.49 6.62
C ILE A 318 3.19 5.02 6.60
N HIS A 319 4.16 5.54 7.33
CA HIS A 319 4.71 6.86 7.04
C HIS A 319 5.89 6.68 6.09
N ASP A 320 5.77 7.33 4.93
CA ASP A 320 6.89 7.53 4.03
C ASP A 320 7.58 8.85 4.40
N PRO A 321 8.87 8.86 4.79
CA PRO A 321 9.58 10.11 5.08
C PRO A 321 9.83 10.94 3.81
N HIS A 322 9.62 10.39 2.60
CA HIS A 322 9.78 11.10 1.34
C HIS A 322 8.46 11.75 0.89
N ALA A 323 8.55 12.98 0.38
CA ALA A 323 7.47 13.68 -0.30
C ALA A 323 8.07 14.57 -1.40
N GLU A 324 7.45 14.59 -2.59
CA GLU A 324 7.90 15.42 -3.71
C GLU A 324 7.49 16.90 -3.55
N SER A 325 6.45 17.18 -2.74
CA SER A 325 6.02 18.54 -2.38
C SER A 325 5.35 18.61 -1.01
N GLU A 326 5.17 19.81 -0.45
CA GLU A 326 4.38 20.02 0.78
C GLU A 326 2.91 19.61 0.62
N GLN A 327 2.34 19.68 -0.60
CA GLN A 327 0.98 19.22 -0.86
C GLN A 327 0.89 17.68 -0.85
N ASP A 328 1.98 16.99 -1.20
CA ASP A 328 2.09 15.53 -1.14
C ASP A 328 2.45 15.00 0.25
N ALA A 329 2.99 15.84 1.15
CA ALA A 329 3.32 15.43 2.52
C ALA A 329 2.10 14.87 3.29
N ILE A 330 0.90 15.41 3.05
CA ILE A 330 -0.34 14.86 3.62
C ILE A 330 -0.66 13.46 3.04
N ALA A 331 -0.27 13.19 1.79
CA ALA A 331 -0.43 11.89 1.15
C ALA A 331 0.66 10.87 1.57
N SER A 332 1.84 11.32 2.03
CA SER A 332 2.87 10.48 2.66
C SER A 332 2.50 10.01 4.07
N ALA A 333 1.44 10.58 4.67
CA ALA A 333 0.87 10.11 5.93
C ALA A 333 -0.05 8.88 5.71
N HIS A 334 0.19 7.80 6.45
CA HIS A 334 -0.64 6.58 6.45
C HIS A 334 -0.87 6.00 5.03
N VAL A 335 0.17 5.99 4.19
CA VAL A 335 0.15 5.34 2.89
C VAL A 335 -0.29 3.89 3.08
N THR A 336 -1.36 3.50 2.41
CA THR A 336 -2.01 2.20 2.65
C THR A 336 -1.39 1.13 1.76
N VAL A 337 -0.87 0.06 2.38
CA VAL A 337 -0.23 -1.07 1.69
C VAL A 337 -0.91 -2.36 2.14
N SER A 338 -1.38 -3.19 1.20
CA SER A 338 -1.99 -4.47 1.58
C SER A 338 -0.93 -5.39 2.21
N LYS A 339 -1.32 -6.19 3.20
CA LYS A 339 -0.40 -7.11 3.90
C LYS A 339 0.34 -8.05 2.91
N LYS A 340 -0.36 -8.49 1.85
CA LYS A 340 0.19 -9.27 0.72
C LYS A 340 1.14 -8.47 -0.18
N ALA A 341 0.94 -7.16 -0.35
CA ALA A 341 1.87 -6.32 -1.10
C ALA A 341 3.14 -6.02 -0.29
N LEU A 342 3.01 -5.76 1.02
CA LEU A 342 4.14 -5.46 1.91
C LEU A 342 5.18 -6.60 1.91
N SER A 343 4.73 -7.85 2.06
CA SER A 343 5.61 -9.03 2.00
C SER A 343 6.29 -9.27 0.65
N GLN A 344 5.84 -8.58 -0.42
CA GLN A 344 6.47 -8.61 -1.74
C GLN A 344 7.46 -7.46 -2.00
N ILE A 345 7.51 -6.44 -1.13
CA ILE A 345 8.41 -5.27 -1.24
C ILE A 345 9.45 -5.17 -0.12
N ILE A 346 9.32 -5.95 0.96
CA ILE A 346 10.34 -6.09 1.99
C ILE A 346 11.61 -6.69 1.35
N GLY A 347 12.72 -5.96 1.47
CA GLY A 347 14.03 -6.37 0.99
C GLY A 347 14.47 -5.85 -0.37
N PHE A 348 15.79 -5.88 -0.58
CA PHE A 348 16.48 -5.17 -1.64
C PHE A 348 17.54 -6.03 -2.37
N GLY A 349 17.83 -5.69 -3.62
CA GLY A 349 18.95 -6.26 -4.39
C GLY A 349 18.76 -7.71 -4.86
N LYS A 350 19.77 -8.24 -5.58
CA LYS A 350 19.74 -9.62 -6.12
C LYS A 350 19.73 -10.69 -5.02
N GLN A 351 20.38 -10.41 -3.90
CA GLN A 351 20.46 -11.32 -2.75
C GLN A 351 19.24 -11.23 -1.81
N LYS A 352 18.24 -10.37 -2.10
CA LYS A 352 17.09 -10.09 -1.22
C LYS A 352 17.51 -9.72 0.20
N HIS A 353 18.42 -8.77 0.34
CA HIS A 353 18.81 -8.24 1.63
C HIS A 353 17.61 -7.61 2.34
N THR A 354 17.22 -8.11 3.51
CA THR A 354 16.16 -7.51 4.34
C THR A 354 16.76 -6.84 5.57
N ALA A 355 16.16 -5.75 6.00
CA ALA A 355 16.44 -5.11 7.27
C ALA A 355 15.14 -4.53 7.85
N CYS A 356 14.93 -4.76 9.14
CA CYS A 356 13.80 -4.30 9.93
C CYS A 356 14.32 -3.94 11.32
N VAL A 357 14.14 -2.69 11.73
CA VAL A 357 14.56 -2.19 13.06
C VAL A 357 13.31 -1.94 13.88
N VAL A 358 13.22 -2.56 15.05
CA VAL A 358 12.06 -2.47 15.94
C VAL A 358 12.47 -1.78 17.23
N ILE A 359 11.79 -0.70 17.60
CA ILE A 359 11.92 -0.07 18.91
C ILE A 359 10.72 -0.49 19.76
N LYS A 360 10.98 -1.09 20.92
CA LYS A 360 9.93 -1.63 21.81
C LYS A 360 9.24 -0.54 22.62
N PRO A 361 7.95 -0.72 23.00
CA PRO A 361 7.27 0.15 23.95
C PRO A 361 7.94 0.10 25.34
N GLY A 362 7.69 1.11 26.17
CA GLY A 362 8.22 1.18 27.55
C GLY A 362 9.67 1.65 27.69
N CYS A 363 10.37 1.91 26.58
CA CYS A 363 11.70 2.50 26.59
C CYS A 363 11.62 4.01 26.80
N VAL A 364 11.97 4.49 27.99
CA VAL A 364 12.36 5.90 28.18
C VAL A 364 13.89 5.95 28.20
N PRO A 365 14.55 6.81 27.41
CA PRO A 365 16.00 6.99 27.48
C PRO A 365 16.44 7.24 28.93
N ARG A 366 17.42 6.47 29.41
CA ARG A 366 18.12 6.81 30.66
C ARG A 366 18.86 8.15 30.43
N LYS A 367 18.59 9.13 31.30
CA LYS A 367 19.24 10.45 31.28
C LYS A 367 20.75 10.35 31.55
#